data_AF-A0AAU9WQC3-F1
#
_entry.id   AF-A0AAU9WQC3-F1
#
_cell.length_a   1.000
_cell.length_b   1.000
_cell.length_c   1.000
_cell.angle_alpha   90.00
_cell.angle_beta   90.00
_cell.angle_gamma   90.00
#
_symmetry.space_group_name_H-M   'P 1'
#
loop_
_entity.id
_entity.type
_entity.pdbx_description
1 polymer ?
#
loop_
_entity_poly.entity_id
_entity_poly.type
_entity_poly.pdbx_seq_one_letter_code
_entity_poly.pdbx_strand_id
1 'polypeptide(L)'
;MSQETRKPRTLSMFIGSNSSIPGVSNECSFQPATLSLKIGLTIAYVIIFFIGFFGNAMIIFLVNHYPELKTTFNILIVNMAASDILDVITAIPLSLTYLYESVRWFPGGFGVFLCKSLPFLAYTSIGSSILTLTVMTYDRYHAVVRTMRRPLAFRLIVTAIVLSWVIPAVVFASELYKYKLYHESGQVICAPRWVDDLLASHEITKYEMIIRFVLFYLIPLLVMTVLYSKIILRMWKRRAPGEHIDKNRQRIEMQNRKVIIMLITVVTIFALCWLPVQATHFLLTFNLNICLSTSLTLTLFVVSHAYPAINPCLYLIFNENFRGAFRHQLRKSQRSKRLSVTVSNGTHKSGSHAVGATECHRLLALDRYKTRESAV
;
A
#
# COMPACT_ATOMS: atom_id res chain seq x y z
N MET A 1 -37.83 9.38 -42.31
CA MET A 1 -38.24 9.08 -40.92
C MET A 1 -37.07 8.36 -40.25
N SER A 2 -36.12 9.14 -39.74
CA SER A 2 -34.82 8.67 -39.24
C SER A 2 -34.90 8.51 -37.73
N GLN A 3 -34.63 7.31 -37.22
CA GLN A 3 -34.56 7.02 -35.79
C GLN A 3 -33.27 7.59 -35.21
N GLU A 4 -33.40 8.68 -34.47
CA GLU A 4 -32.35 9.30 -33.67
C GLU A 4 -32.04 8.40 -32.45
N THR A 5 -30.89 7.72 -32.50
CA THR A 5 -30.37 6.87 -31.42
C THR A 5 -29.95 7.74 -30.22
N ARG A 6 -30.90 7.94 -29.30
CA ARG A 6 -30.70 8.63 -28.02
C ARG A 6 -29.60 7.91 -27.18
N LYS A 7 -28.39 8.49 -27.15
CA LYS A 7 -27.29 8.06 -26.26
C LYS A 7 -27.75 8.01 -24.80
N PRO A 8 -27.36 6.99 -24.01
CA PRO A 8 -27.79 6.86 -22.62
C PRO A 8 -27.14 7.93 -21.72
N ARG A 9 -28.00 8.66 -20.98
CA ARG A 9 -27.69 9.79 -20.08
C ARG A 9 -26.95 9.43 -18.78
N THR A 10 -26.38 8.24 -18.65
CA THR A 10 -25.77 7.78 -17.39
C THR A 10 -24.25 7.74 -17.40
N LEU A 11 -23.60 7.81 -18.57
CA LEU A 11 -22.16 8.07 -18.66
C LEU A 11 -21.80 9.53 -18.34
N SER A 12 -22.78 10.44 -18.48
CA SER A 12 -22.67 11.89 -18.24
C SER A 12 -22.84 12.30 -16.77
N MET A 13 -22.54 11.41 -15.83
CA MET A 13 -22.54 11.76 -14.41
C MET A 13 -21.25 11.38 -13.67
N PHE A 14 -20.42 10.53 -14.29
CA PHE A 14 -18.98 10.47 -13.99
C PHE A 14 -18.18 11.48 -14.82
N ILE A 15 -18.81 12.07 -15.84
CA ILE A 15 -18.32 13.13 -16.71
C ILE A 15 -19.39 14.22 -16.66
N GLY A 16 -19.01 15.48 -16.42
CA GLY A 16 -19.92 16.60 -16.19
C GLY A 16 -21.17 16.64 -17.10
N SER A 17 -22.26 17.10 -16.51
CA SER A 17 -23.62 17.17 -17.08
C SER A 17 -23.70 17.92 -18.42
N ASN A 18 -24.37 17.30 -19.40
CA ASN A 18 -24.92 17.98 -20.60
C ASN A 18 -26.10 18.88 -20.20
N SER A 19 -25.84 20.15 -19.98
CA SER A 19 -26.85 21.21 -20.03
C SER A 19 -26.43 22.21 -21.09
N SER A 20 -27.00 22.06 -22.29
CA SER A 20 -26.78 22.95 -23.43
C SER A 20 -27.36 24.33 -23.16
N ILE A 21 -26.52 25.24 -22.65
CA ILE A 21 -26.67 26.70 -22.80
C ILE A 21 -25.89 27.07 -24.06
N PRO A 22 -26.51 27.68 -25.09
CA PRO A 22 -25.80 28.07 -26.30
C PRO A 22 -24.86 29.23 -25.97
N GLY A 23 -23.53 28.99 -25.99
CA GLY A 23 -22.55 30.08 -25.96
C GLY A 23 -21.17 29.79 -25.36
N VAL A 24 -20.97 28.72 -24.57
CA VAL A 24 -19.63 28.38 -24.01
C VAL A 24 -19.49 26.87 -23.85
N SER A 25 -18.91 26.18 -24.84
CA SER A 25 -18.66 24.73 -24.78
C SER A 25 -17.16 24.44 -24.65
N ASN A 26 -16.61 24.61 -23.45
CA ASN A 26 -15.40 23.87 -23.05
C ASN A 26 -15.83 22.56 -22.39
N GLU A 27 -16.51 21.68 -23.16
CA GLU A 27 -16.89 20.36 -22.68
C GLU A 27 -15.66 19.42 -22.74
N CYS A 28 -15.20 18.96 -21.58
CA CYS A 28 -14.11 17.98 -21.49
C CYS A 28 -14.59 16.62 -22.01
N SER A 29 -14.27 16.28 -23.26
CA SER A 29 -14.55 14.95 -23.81
C SER A 29 -13.47 13.93 -23.42
N PHE A 30 -13.82 12.96 -22.58
CA PHE A 30 -12.95 11.81 -22.29
C PHE A 30 -12.87 10.92 -23.54
N GLN A 31 -11.73 10.98 -24.22
CA GLN A 31 -11.47 10.10 -25.37
C GLN A 31 -11.21 8.67 -24.87
N PRO A 32 -11.69 7.63 -25.57
CA PRO A 32 -11.39 6.26 -25.22
C PRO A 32 -9.88 6.01 -25.25
N ALA A 33 -9.35 5.31 -24.24
CA ALA A 33 -7.93 4.98 -24.17
C ALA A 33 -7.51 4.14 -25.38
N THR A 34 -6.42 4.53 -26.05
CA THR A 34 -5.85 3.79 -27.17
C THR A 34 -5.40 2.39 -26.73
N LEU A 35 -5.39 1.43 -27.66
CA LEU A 35 -4.96 0.06 -27.37
C LEU A 35 -3.54 0.02 -26.78
N SER A 36 -2.60 0.79 -27.35
CA SER A 36 -1.22 0.89 -26.86
C SER A 36 -1.14 1.39 -25.43
N LEU A 37 -1.97 2.38 -25.08
CA LEU A 37 -2.05 2.89 -23.71
C LEU A 37 -2.61 1.82 -22.76
N LYS A 38 -3.69 1.13 -23.14
CA LYS A 38 -4.25 0.04 -22.33
C LYS A 38 -3.22 -1.06 -22.07
N ILE A 39 -2.49 -1.49 -23.08
CA ILE A 39 -1.42 -2.49 -22.95
C ILE A 39 -0.33 -2.01 -21.99
N GLY A 40 0.15 -0.77 -22.15
CA GLY A 40 1.18 -0.20 -21.27
C GLY A 40 0.74 -0.11 -19.80
N LEU A 41 -0.48 0.37 -19.55
CA LEU A 41 -1.04 0.46 -18.20
C LEU A 41 -1.26 -0.91 -17.58
N THR A 42 -1.73 -1.90 -18.35
CA THR A 42 -1.89 -3.29 -17.88
C THR A 42 -0.56 -3.91 -17.49
N ILE A 43 0.49 -3.73 -18.29
CA ILE A 43 1.84 -4.20 -17.94
C ILE A 43 2.30 -3.56 -16.62
N ALA A 44 2.10 -2.24 -16.47
CA ALA A 44 2.46 -1.53 -15.24
C ALA A 44 1.69 -2.08 -14.02
N TYR A 45 0.37 -2.26 -14.12
CA TYR A 45 -0.45 -2.83 -13.05
C TYR A 45 -0.01 -4.25 -12.67
N VAL A 46 0.32 -5.10 -13.65
CA VAL A 46 0.82 -6.45 -13.38
C VAL A 46 2.15 -6.39 -12.63
N ILE A 47 3.10 -5.55 -13.05
CA ILE A 47 4.38 -5.37 -12.35
C ILE A 47 4.15 -4.90 -10.91
N ILE A 48 3.31 -3.89 -10.73
CA ILE A 48 2.95 -3.35 -9.41
C ILE A 48 2.34 -4.44 -8.53
N PHE A 49 1.41 -5.24 -9.07
CA PHE A 49 0.78 -6.35 -8.35
C PHE A 49 1.82 -7.35 -7.86
N PHE A 50 2.71 -7.82 -8.73
CA PHE A 50 3.73 -8.80 -8.35
C PHE A 50 4.71 -8.24 -7.31
N ILE A 51 5.21 -7.02 -7.50
CA ILE A 51 6.13 -6.40 -6.53
C ILE A 51 5.43 -6.15 -5.20
N GLY A 52 4.22 -5.58 -5.22
CA GLY A 52 3.43 -5.30 -4.03
C GLY A 52 3.06 -6.55 -3.27
N PHE A 53 2.58 -7.59 -3.94
CA PHE A 53 2.19 -8.84 -3.30
C PHE A 53 3.41 -9.60 -2.73
N PHE A 54 4.38 -9.95 -3.58
CA PHE A 54 5.51 -10.78 -3.16
C PHE A 54 6.50 -10.02 -2.28
N GLY A 55 6.71 -8.72 -2.53
CA GLY A 55 7.58 -7.88 -1.72
C GLY A 55 7.06 -7.77 -0.28
N ASN A 56 5.78 -7.45 -0.11
CA ASN A 56 5.19 -7.34 1.23
C ASN A 56 5.04 -8.73 1.90
N ALA A 57 4.70 -9.79 1.15
CA ALA A 57 4.67 -11.14 1.70
C ALA A 57 6.06 -11.59 2.22
N MET A 58 7.13 -11.21 1.51
CA MET A 58 8.50 -11.44 1.95
C MET A 58 8.81 -10.72 3.26
N ILE A 59 8.38 -9.47 3.42
CA ILE A 59 8.56 -8.70 4.68
C ILE A 59 7.89 -9.42 5.85
N ILE A 60 6.64 -9.87 5.69
CA ILE A 60 5.91 -10.65 6.70
C ILE A 60 6.66 -11.94 7.04
N PHE A 61 7.12 -12.66 6.02
CA PHE A 61 7.90 -13.89 6.19
C PHE A 61 9.19 -13.64 6.99
N LEU A 62 9.98 -12.63 6.63
CA LEU A 62 11.26 -12.34 7.29
C LEU A 62 11.07 -12.03 8.77
N VAL A 63 10.09 -11.20 9.14
CA VAL A 63 9.84 -10.87 10.56
C VAL A 63 9.39 -12.09 11.36
N ASN A 64 8.58 -12.96 10.76
CA ASN A 64 8.12 -14.18 11.44
C ASN A 64 9.23 -15.22 11.59
N HIS A 65 10.09 -15.35 10.58
CA HIS A 65 11.16 -16.35 10.52
C HIS A 65 12.37 -16.00 11.38
N TYR A 66 12.79 -14.73 11.40
CA TYR A 66 14.00 -14.29 12.10
C TYR A 66 13.65 -13.65 13.45
N PRO A 67 13.96 -14.28 14.61
CA PRO A 67 13.61 -13.74 15.93
C PRO A 67 14.19 -12.36 16.22
N GLU A 68 15.39 -12.09 15.71
CA GLU A 68 16.10 -10.80 15.77
C GLU A 68 15.33 -9.64 15.10
N LEU A 69 14.38 -9.93 14.22
CA LEU A 69 13.50 -8.93 13.61
C LEU A 69 12.20 -8.70 14.39
N LYS A 70 11.91 -9.45 15.47
CA LYS A 70 10.64 -9.34 16.22
C LYS A 70 10.64 -8.17 17.21
N THR A 71 10.74 -6.96 16.69
CA THR A 71 10.62 -5.71 17.47
C THR A 71 9.23 -5.11 17.33
N THR A 72 8.81 -4.28 18.30
CA THR A 72 7.52 -3.56 18.27
C THR A 72 7.35 -2.73 17.00
N PHE A 73 8.41 -2.09 16.52
CA PHE A 73 8.40 -1.32 15.28
C PHE A 73 8.26 -2.21 14.04
N ASN A 74 8.96 -3.36 14.00
CA ASN A 74 8.84 -4.27 12.87
C ASN A 74 7.46 -4.94 12.81
N ILE A 75 6.75 -5.06 13.93
CA ILE A 75 5.34 -5.49 13.93
C ILE A 75 4.44 -4.47 13.23
N LEU A 76 4.69 -3.15 13.39
CA LEU A 76 3.99 -2.13 12.60
C LEU A 76 4.31 -2.24 11.10
N ILE A 77 5.55 -2.59 10.74
CA ILE A 77 5.93 -2.86 9.34
C ILE A 77 5.14 -4.07 8.80
N VAL A 78 4.94 -5.12 9.60
CA VAL A 78 4.10 -6.27 9.22
C VAL A 78 2.64 -5.86 9.02
N ASN A 79 2.10 -5.00 9.89
CA ASN A 79 0.73 -4.48 9.72
C ASN A 79 0.57 -3.65 8.43
N MET A 80 1.57 -2.82 8.13
CA MET A 80 1.64 -2.10 6.86
C MET A 80 1.66 -3.06 5.68
N ALA A 81 2.55 -4.06 5.70
CA ALA A 81 2.68 -5.06 4.63
C ALA A 81 1.37 -5.84 4.41
N ALA A 82 0.63 -6.18 5.48
CA ALA A 82 -0.68 -6.83 5.36
C ALA A 82 -1.73 -5.92 4.70
N SER A 83 -1.74 -4.63 5.07
CA SER A 83 -2.62 -3.62 4.47
C SER A 83 -2.28 -3.42 2.98
N ASP A 84 -1.00 -3.30 2.65
CA ASP A 84 -0.50 -3.13 1.28
C ASP A 84 -0.80 -4.35 0.38
N ILE A 85 -0.74 -5.58 0.91
CA ILE A 85 -1.17 -6.79 0.19
C ILE A 85 -2.65 -6.75 -0.13
N LEU A 86 -3.49 -6.38 0.86
CA LEU A 86 -4.93 -6.31 0.66
C LEU A 86 -5.30 -5.21 -0.35
N ASP A 87 -4.58 -4.08 -0.33
CA ASP A 87 -4.75 -3.01 -1.32
C ASP A 87 -4.46 -3.52 -2.75
N VAL A 88 -3.29 -4.13 -3.00
CA VAL A 88 -2.98 -4.61 -4.36
C VAL A 88 -3.91 -5.73 -4.85
N ILE A 89 -4.40 -6.60 -3.96
CA ILE A 89 -5.36 -7.67 -4.30
C ILE A 89 -6.73 -7.10 -4.66
N THR A 90 -7.11 -5.94 -4.15
CA THR A 90 -8.45 -5.38 -4.33
C THR A 90 -8.47 -4.25 -5.36
N ALA A 91 -7.57 -3.28 -5.22
CA ALA A 91 -7.51 -2.09 -6.06
C ALA A 91 -7.05 -2.39 -7.49
N ILE A 92 -6.06 -3.29 -7.69
CA ILE A 92 -5.55 -3.57 -9.04
C ILE A 92 -6.60 -4.27 -9.92
N PRO A 93 -7.31 -5.32 -9.45
CA PRO A 93 -8.41 -5.90 -10.23
C PRO A 93 -9.51 -4.87 -10.54
N LEU A 94 -9.89 -4.03 -9.56
CA LEU A 94 -10.86 -2.95 -9.80
C LEU A 94 -10.40 -2.00 -10.92
N SER A 95 -9.15 -1.55 -10.86
CA SER A 95 -8.58 -0.62 -11.84
C SER A 95 -8.45 -1.26 -13.23
N LEU A 96 -8.14 -2.55 -13.32
CA LEU A 96 -8.13 -3.28 -14.59
C LEU A 96 -9.54 -3.48 -15.15
N THR A 97 -10.53 -3.84 -14.32
CA THR A 97 -11.93 -3.92 -14.78
C THR A 97 -12.39 -2.56 -15.30
N TYR A 98 -12.08 -1.47 -14.60
CA TYR A 98 -12.41 -0.13 -15.07
C TYR A 98 -11.71 0.24 -16.39
N LEU A 99 -10.44 -0.16 -16.56
CA LEU A 99 -9.68 0.13 -17.79
C LEU A 99 -10.26 -0.54 -19.04
N TYR A 100 -10.80 -1.75 -18.91
CA TYR A 100 -11.31 -2.53 -20.04
C TYR A 100 -12.83 -2.41 -20.22
N GLU A 101 -13.59 -2.49 -19.13
CA GLU A 101 -15.05 -2.57 -19.10
C GLU A 101 -15.72 -1.26 -18.63
N SER A 102 -14.93 -0.26 -18.22
CA SER A 102 -15.43 1.00 -17.66
C SER A 102 -16.32 0.73 -16.44
N VAL A 103 -17.61 1.06 -16.52
CA VAL A 103 -18.58 0.84 -15.43
C VAL A 103 -19.31 -0.51 -15.52
N ARG A 104 -19.11 -1.27 -16.60
CA ARG A 104 -19.76 -2.56 -16.79
C ARG A 104 -19.23 -3.58 -15.78
N TRP A 105 -20.14 -4.38 -15.24
CA TRP A 105 -19.87 -5.32 -14.17
C TRP A 105 -20.56 -6.67 -14.41
N PHE A 106 -20.11 -7.70 -13.68
CA PHE A 106 -20.69 -9.02 -13.77
C PHE A 106 -22.01 -9.11 -12.98
N PRO A 107 -23.03 -9.79 -13.52
CA PRO A 107 -24.32 -9.96 -12.86
C PRO A 107 -24.27 -10.97 -11.70
N GLY A 108 -25.39 -11.08 -10.97
CA GLY A 108 -25.63 -12.11 -9.95
C GLY A 108 -25.12 -11.77 -8.56
N GLY A 109 -25.32 -12.69 -7.61
CA GLY A 109 -24.97 -12.49 -6.20
C GLY A 109 -23.47 -12.28 -5.96
N PHE A 110 -22.62 -12.97 -6.73
CA PHE A 110 -21.17 -12.75 -6.73
C PHE A 110 -20.81 -11.33 -7.23
N GLY A 111 -21.53 -10.86 -8.26
CA GLY A 111 -21.53 -9.47 -8.74
C GLY A 111 -21.73 -8.45 -7.65
N VAL A 112 -22.81 -8.63 -6.89
CA VAL A 112 -23.17 -7.74 -5.77
C VAL A 112 -22.11 -7.78 -4.68
N PHE A 113 -21.64 -8.98 -4.31
CA PHE A 113 -20.62 -9.14 -3.28
C PHE A 113 -19.33 -8.40 -3.62
N LEU A 114 -18.78 -8.62 -4.82
CA LEU A 114 -17.53 -7.96 -5.25
C LEU A 114 -17.72 -6.45 -5.50
N CYS A 115 -18.86 -6.02 -6.05
CA CYS A 115 -19.16 -4.61 -6.26
C CYS A 115 -19.12 -3.80 -4.95
N LYS A 116 -19.52 -4.41 -3.84
CA LYS A 116 -19.49 -3.79 -2.50
C LYS A 116 -18.16 -3.98 -1.78
N SER A 117 -17.66 -5.22 -1.77
CA SER A 117 -16.50 -5.60 -0.96
C SER A 117 -15.18 -5.09 -1.51
N LEU A 118 -14.96 -5.08 -2.83
CA LEU A 118 -13.67 -4.67 -3.38
C LEU A 118 -13.36 -3.20 -3.08
N PRO A 119 -14.27 -2.21 -3.33
CA PRO A 119 -14.00 -0.82 -2.98
C PRO A 119 -13.83 -0.63 -1.48
N PHE A 120 -14.68 -1.27 -0.67
CA PHE A 120 -14.60 -1.22 0.78
C PHE A 120 -13.25 -1.68 1.31
N LEU A 121 -12.78 -2.85 0.86
CA LEU A 121 -11.52 -3.44 1.30
C LEU A 121 -10.32 -2.62 0.79
N ALA A 122 -10.37 -2.12 -0.45
CA ALA A 122 -9.31 -1.26 -0.98
C ALA A 122 -9.14 0.01 -0.12
N TYR A 123 -10.23 0.77 0.09
CA TYR A 123 -10.16 2.00 0.90
C TYR A 123 -9.82 1.73 2.36
N THR A 124 -10.33 0.65 2.96
CA THR A 124 -9.97 0.25 4.33
C THR A 124 -8.49 -0.06 4.46
N SER A 125 -7.91 -0.75 3.46
CA SER A 125 -6.48 -1.07 3.41
C SER A 125 -5.61 0.18 3.34
N ILE A 126 -5.96 1.09 2.43
CA ILE A 126 -5.28 2.38 2.27
C ILE A 126 -5.31 3.16 3.60
N GLY A 127 -6.49 3.24 4.23
CA GLY A 127 -6.65 3.90 5.53
C GLY A 127 -5.80 3.26 6.64
N SER A 128 -5.74 1.93 6.69
CA SER A 128 -4.91 1.19 7.65
C SER A 128 -3.41 1.47 7.43
N SER A 129 -2.95 1.50 6.18
CA SER A 129 -1.56 1.86 5.85
C SER A 129 -1.22 3.27 6.33
N ILE A 130 -2.11 4.25 6.13
CA ILE A 130 -1.90 5.65 6.52
C ILE A 130 -1.84 5.82 8.04
N LEU A 131 -2.76 5.19 8.77
CA LEU A 131 -2.75 5.22 10.22
C LEU A 131 -1.53 4.51 10.78
N THR A 132 -1.12 3.38 10.18
CA THR A 132 0.11 2.68 10.55
C THR A 132 1.33 3.58 10.34
N LEU A 133 1.41 4.31 9.23
CA LEU A 133 2.51 5.24 8.94
C LEU A 133 2.59 6.37 9.96
N THR A 134 1.43 6.87 10.38
CA THR A 134 1.31 7.90 11.41
C THR A 134 1.81 7.38 12.76
N VAL A 135 1.42 6.16 13.14
CA VAL A 135 1.87 5.49 14.37
C VAL A 135 3.38 5.22 14.32
N MET A 136 3.91 4.75 13.20
CA MET A 136 5.35 4.56 12.99
C MET A 136 6.11 5.88 13.17
N THR A 137 5.59 6.97 12.63
CA THR A 137 6.16 8.31 12.79
C THR A 137 6.14 8.76 14.25
N TYR A 138 5.03 8.53 14.96
CA TYR A 138 4.90 8.85 16.38
C TYR A 138 5.83 8.01 17.25
N ASP A 139 5.98 6.71 16.98
CA ASP A 139 6.93 5.83 17.66
C ASP A 139 8.37 6.37 17.55
N ARG A 140 8.78 6.79 16.34
CA ARG A 140 10.09 7.41 16.13
C ARG A 140 10.24 8.74 16.86
N TYR A 141 9.21 9.59 16.81
CA TYR A 141 9.20 10.85 17.55
C TYR A 141 9.37 10.60 19.05
N HIS A 142 8.62 9.64 19.59
CA HIS A 142 8.67 9.27 21.00
C HIS A 142 10.04 8.74 21.39
N ALA A 143 10.67 7.89 20.58
CA ALA A 143 11.99 7.32 20.87
C ALA A 143 13.14 8.34 20.80
N VAL A 144 13.04 9.36 19.94
CA VAL A 144 14.14 10.31 19.68
C VAL A 144 13.99 11.63 20.43
N VAL A 145 12.77 12.16 20.52
CA VAL A 145 12.49 13.49 21.09
C VAL A 145 12.15 13.40 22.56
N ARG A 146 11.20 12.54 22.93
CA ARG A 146 10.92 12.26 24.33
C ARG A 146 12.03 11.32 24.83
N THR A 147 12.70 11.66 25.91
CA THR A 147 13.88 10.97 26.45
C THR A 147 13.59 9.59 27.05
N MET A 148 12.60 8.89 26.52
CA MET A 148 12.24 7.52 26.87
C MET A 148 13.14 6.60 26.05
N ARG A 149 14.17 6.03 26.67
CA ARG A 149 15.08 5.03 26.05
C ARG A 149 14.38 3.71 25.71
N ARG A 150 13.04 3.64 25.77
CA ARG A 150 12.24 2.44 25.59
C ARG A 150 11.23 2.65 24.46
N PRO A 151 11.06 1.68 23.54
CA PRO A 151 10.04 1.72 22.51
C PRO A 151 8.64 1.77 23.13
N LEU A 152 7.63 2.12 22.32
CA LEU A 152 6.24 2.04 22.76
C LEU A 152 5.93 0.66 23.35
N ALA A 153 5.15 0.64 24.44
CA ALA A 153 4.74 -0.59 25.09
C ALA A 153 3.97 -1.47 24.09
N PHE A 154 4.23 -2.79 24.12
CA PHE A 154 3.60 -3.74 23.21
C PHE A 154 2.06 -3.63 23.19
N ARG A 155 1.44 -3.41 24.36
CA ARG A 155 -0.02 -3.18 24.48
C ARG A 155 -0.50 -2.01 23.63
N LEU A 156 0.22 -0.88 23.63
CA LEU A 156 -0.12 0.30 22.84
C LEU A 156 -0.01 0.02 21.33
N ILE A 157 0.98 -0.77 20.91
CA ILE A 157 1.17 -1.16 19.51
C ILE A 157 0.01 -2.05 19.04
N VAL A 158 -0.39 -3.04 19.84
CA VAL A 158 -1.53 -3.90 19.51
C VAL A 158 -2.82 -3.07 19.43
N THR A 159 -3.07 -2.18 20.39
CA THR A 159 -4.21 -1.26 20.32
C THR A 159 -4.17 -0.38 19.06
N ALA A 160 -3.00 0.18 18.73
CA ALA A 160 -2.84 1.00 17.53
C ALA A 160 -3.10 0.20 16.23
N ILE A 161 -2.70 -1.06 16.16
CA ILE A 161 -2.99 -1.96 15.03
C ILE A 161 -4.51 -2.21 14.93
N VAL A 162 -5.17 -2.57 16.03
CA VAL A 162 -6.63 -2.78 16.00
C VAL A 162 -7.35 -1.51 15.54
N LEU A 163 -6.96 -0.35 16.06
CA LEU A 163 -7.52 0.94 15.66
C LEU A 163 -7.21 1.29 14.21
N SER A 164 -6.04 0.90 13.68
CA SER A 164 -5.68 1.14 12.28
C SER A 164 -6.60 0.40 11.31
N TRP A 165 -7.23 -0.70 11.73
CA TRP A 165 -8.21 -1.42 10.92
C TRP A 165 -9.64 -0.94 11.17
N VAL A 166 -10.02 -0.75 12.44
CA VAL A 166 -11.40 -0.41 12.82
C VAL A 166 -11.80 0.98 12.35
N ILE A 167 -10.94 1.99 12.55
CA ILE A 167 -11.25 3.39 12.19
C ILE A 167 -11.56 3.51 10.68
N PRO A 168 -10.69 3.08 9.75
CA PRO A 168 -10.99 3.17 8.33
C PRO A 168 -12.14 2.25 7.94
N ALA A 169 -12.27 1.05 8.52
CA ALA A 169 -13.42 0.19 8.22
C ALA A 169 -14.75 0.89 8.54
N VAL A 170 -14.83 1.63 9.65
CA VAL A 170 -16.03 2.42 10.00
C VAL A 170 -16.22 3.58 9.03
N VAL A 171 -15.18 4.36 8.72
CA VAL A 171 -15.30 5.52 7.83
C VAL A 171 -15.66 5.11 6.39
N PHE A 172 -15.11 4.00 5.91
CA PHE A 172 -15.35 3.48 4.56
C PHE A 172 -16.53 2.50 4.50
N ALA A 173 -17.24 2.23 5.60
CA ALA A 173 -18.42 1.37 5.60
C ALA A 173 -19.52 1.87 4.64
N SER A 174 -19.54 3.17 4.34
CA SER A 174 -20.43 3.76 3.34
C SER A 174 -20.30 3.10 1.96
N GLU A 175 -19.13 2.55 1.62
CA GLU A 175 -18.89 1.82 0.37
C GLU A 175 -19.80 0.60 0.24
N LEU A 176 -20.00 -0.15 1.33
CA LEU A 176 -20.87 -1.33 1.36
C LEU A 176 -22.35 -0.97 1.16
N TYR A 177 -22.72 0.27 1.51
CA TYR A 177 -24.07 0.79 1.34
C TYR A 177 -24.31 1.35 -0.07
N LYS A 178 -23.43 2.25 -0.54
CA LYS A 178 -23.66 3.03 -1.77
C LYS A 178 -23.35 2.27 -3.06
N TYR A 179 -22.38 1.35 -3.05
CA TYR A 179 -22.10 0.54 -4.24
C TYR A 179 -23.20 -0.49 -4.45
N LYS A 180 -23.87 -0.41 -5.60
CA LYS A 180 -24.96 -1.31 -5.99
C LYS A 180 -24.86 -1.66 -7.47
N LEU A 181 -25.51 -2.76 -7.84
CA LEU A 181 -25.70 -3.10 -9.24
C LEU A 181 -26.93 -2.39 -9.80
N TYR A 182 -26.77 -1.83 -10.99
CA TYR A 182 -27.87 -1.23 -11.75
C TYR A 182 -27.95 -1.88 -13.13
N HIS A 183 -29.17 -1.98 -13.64
CA HIS A 183 -29.44 -2.44 -15.00
C HIS A 183 -29.74 -1.23 -15.87
N GLU A 184 -28.81 -0.85 -16.73
CA GLU A 184 -28.95 0.31 -17.60
C GLU A 184 -28.62 -0.07 -19.03
N SER A 185 -29.53 0.23 -19.96
CA SER A 185 -29.35 -0.03 -21.40
C SER A 185 -28.97 -1.49 -21.73
N GLY A 186 -29.52 -2.45 -21.00
CA GLY A 186 -29.23 -3.89 -21.18
C GLY A 186 -27.88 -4.35 -20.61
N GLN A 187 -27.16 -3.48 -19.90
CA GLN A 187 -25.90 -3.81 -19.24
C GLN A 187 -26.04 -3.72 -17.72
N VAL A 188 -25.30 -4.58 -17.02
CA VAL A 188 -25.14 -4.50 -15.57
C VAL A 188 -23.95 -3.61 -15.27
N ILE A 189 -24.15 -2.60 -14.43
CA ILE A 189 -23.10 -1.68 -13.99
C ILE A 189 -22.97 -1.72 -12.47
N CYS A 190 -21.77 -1.47 -11.97
CA CYS A 190 -21.49 -1.32 -10.55
C CYS A 190 -21.15 0.16 -10.29
N ALA A 191 -21.96 0.85 -9.51
CA ALA A 191 -21.78 2.28 -9.27
C ALA A 191 -22.13 2.68 -7.82
N PRO A 192 -21.43 3.67 -7.24
CA PRO A 192 -21.82 4.30 -6.00
C PRO A 192 -23.00 5.26 -6.20
N ARG A 193 -24.15 5.00 -5.54
CA ARG A 193 -25.22 6.01 -5.35
C ARG A 193 -25.73 5.96 -3.91
N TRP A 194 -25.77 7.13 -3.27
CA TRP A 194 -26.27 7.28 -1.90
C TRP A 194 -27.80 7.17 -1.85
N VAL A 195 -28.46 7.80 -2.82
CA VAL A 195 -29.91 7.81 -3.02
C VAL A 195 -30.21 7.74 -4.52
N ASP A 196 -31.46 7.43 -4.89
CA ASP A 196 -31.86 7.33 -6.30
C ASP A 196 -31.88 8.70 -6.99
N ASP A 197 -32.13 9.79 -6.24
CA ASP A 197 -31.94 11.14 -6.75
C ASP A 197 -30.46 11.43 -6.95
N LEU A 198 -30.08 11.58 -8.22
CA LEU A 198 -28.71 11.72 -8.63
C LEU A 198 -28.06 13.02 -8.15
N LEU A 199 -28.83 14.12 -8.08
CA LEU A 199 -28.33 15.40 -7.60
C LEU A 199 -28.06 15.36 -6.10
N ALA A 200 -29.01 14.87 -5.29
CA ALA A 200 -28.78 14.67 -3.85
C ALA A 200 -27.62 13.68 -3.58
N SER A 201 -27.53 12.59 -4.34
CA SER A 201 -26.41 11.63 -4.22
C SER A 201 -25.06 12.29 -4.51
N HIS A 202 -24.99 13.19 -5.49
CA HIS A 202 -23.78 13.93 -5.84
C HIS A 202 -23.35 14.91 -4.72
N GLU A 203 -24.31 15.63 -4.13
CA GLU A 203 -24.02 16.52 -2.98
C GLU A 203 -23.48 15.75 -1.77
N ILE A 204 -24.08 14.61 -1.42
CA ILE A 204 -23.56 13.75 -0.32
C ILE A 204 -22.15 13.27 -0.64
N THR A 205 -21.88 12.92 -1.91
CA THR A 205 -20.55 12.47 -2.37
C THR A 205 -19.48 13.57 -2.21
N LYS A 206 -19.83 14.85 -2.41
CA LYS A 206 -18.91 15.98 -2.16
C LYS A 206 -18.48 16.06 -0.70
N TYR A 207 -19.43 16.02 0.23
CA TYR A 207 -19.12 16.07 1.67
C TYR A 207 -18.31 14.85 2.11
N GLU A 208 -18.68 13.66 1.64
CA GLU A 208 -17.94 12.42 1.89
C GLU A 208 -16.49 12.53 1.39
N MET A 209 -16.27 13.06 0.18
CA MET A 209 -14.94 13.27 -0.39
C MET A 209 -14.09 14.22 0.47
N ILE A 210 -14.66 15.36 0.90
CA ILE A 210 -13.97 16.32 1.78
C ILE A 210 -13.56 15.63 3.09
N ILE A 211 -14.48 14.94 3.75
CA ILE A 211 -14.22 14.27 5.04
C ILE A 211 -13.09 13.26 4.89
N ARG A 212 -13.12 12.44 3.83
CA ARG A 212 -12.08 11.44 3.56
C ARG A 212 -10.72 12.05 3.29
N PHE A 213 -10.66 13.10 2.47
CA PHE A 213 -9.44 13.83 2.20
C PHE A 213 -8.86 14.44 3.49
N VAL A 214 -9.70 15.06 4.32
CA VAL A 214 -9.23 15.66 5.57
C VAL A 214 -8.70 14.60 6.53
N LEU A 215 -9.46 13.53 6.77
CA LEU A 215 -9.14 12.50 7.76
C LEU A 215 -7.98 11.58 7.35
N PHE A 216 -7.91 11.19 6.08
CA PHE A 216 -6.94 10.20 5.61
C PHE A 216 -5.82 10.79 4.75
N TYR A 217 -5.84 12.07 4.41
CA TYR A 217 -4.74 12.68 3.67
C TYR A 217 -4.17 13.89 4.41
N LEU A 218 -4.97 14.93 4.63
CA LEU A 218 -4.48 16.19 5.19
C LEU A 218 -4.01 16.08 6.65
N ILE A 219 -4.86 15.58 7.55
CA ILE A 219 -4.51 15.46 8.98
C ILE A 219 -3.29 14.55 9.18
N PRO A 220 -3.23 13.32 8.62
CA PRO A 220 -2.07 12.45 8.75
C PRO A 220 -0.78 13.11 8.23
N LEU A 221 -0.83 13.77 7.07
CA LEU A 221 0.34 14.48 6.52
C LEU A 221 0.81 15.64 7.41
N LEU A 222 -0.11 16.43 7.95
CA LEU A 222 0.22 17.52 8.87
C LEU A 222 0.86 16.98 10.14
N VAL A 223 0.27 15.95 10.74
CA VAL A 223 0.82 15.29 11.94
C VAL A 223 2.21 14.74 11.65
N MET A 224 2.38 13.98 10.57
CA MET A 224 3.68 13.41 10.22
C MET A 224 4.73 14.49 9.95
N THR A 225 4.37 15.54 9.20
CA THR A 225 5.25 16.69 8.93
C THR A 225 5.72 17.35 10.23
N VAL A 226 4.79 17.70 11.13
CA VAL A 226 5.12 18.34 12.41
C VAL A 226 6.02 17.46 13.27
N LEU A 227 5.74 16.15 13.34
CA LEU A 227 6.55 15.21 14.10
C LEU A 227 7.95 15.07 13.52
N TYR A 228 8.10 14.96 12.19
CA TYR A 228 9.41 14.90 11.54
C TYR A 228 10.20 16.20 11.70
N SER A 229 9.55 17.36 11.59
CA SER A 229 10.21 18.65 11.88
C SER A 229 10.78 18.66 13.29
N LYS A 230 10.01 18.22 14.30
CA LYS A 230 10.50 18.12 15.69
C LYS A 230 11.65 17.12 15.84
N ILE A 231 11.59 15.98 15.14
CA ILE A 231 12.68 14.99 15.13
C ILE A 231 13.95 15.62 14.54
N ILE A 232 13.87 16.25 13.38
CA ILE A 232 15.00 16.88 12.69
C ILE A 232 15.64 17.96 13.56
N LEU A 233 14.82 18.85 14.15
CA LEU A 233 15.30 19.89 15.07
C LEU A 233 16.02 19.30 16.29
N ARG A 234 15.48 18.23 16.89
CA ARG A 234 16.13 17.56 18.02
C ARG A 234 17.46 16.93 17.61
N MET A 235 17.52 16.32 16.43
CA MET A 235 18.75 15.73 15.90
C MET A 235 19.82 16.79 15.59
N TRP A 236 19.44 17.96 15.10
CA TRP A 236 20.36 19.07 14.90
C TRP A 236 20.87 19.63 16.24
N LYS A 237 20.00 19.82 17.24
CA LYS A 237 20.41 20.34 18.55
C LYS A 237 21.40 19.41 19.29
N ARG A 238 21.27 18.09 19.13
CA ARG A 238 22.24 17.11 19.70
C ARG A 238 23.60 17.10 19.01
N ARG A 239 23.74 17.78 17.88
CA ARG A 239 24.96 17.86 17.07
C ARG A 239 25.79 19.12 17.33
N ALA A 240 25.37 19.98 18.26
CA ALA A 240 26.11 21.18 18.61
C ALA A 240 27.55 20.81 19.05
N PRO A 241 28.59 21.46 18.50
CA PRO A 241 29.98 21.08 18.76
C PRO A 241 30.33 21.25 20.25
N GLY A 242 30.88 20.20 20.87
CA GLY A 242 31.33 20.21 22.27
C GLY A 242 30.81 19.05 23.13
N GLU A 243 29.81 18.28 22.70
CA GLU A 243 29.31 17.13 23.47
C GLU A 243 30.12 15.85 23.13
N HIS A 244 30.85 15.29 24.10
CA HIS A 244 31.61 14.06 23.91
C HIS A 244 30.64 12.85 23.88
N ILE A 245 30.28 12.41 22.67
CA ILE A 245 29.35 11.30 22.47
C ILE A 245 30.13 9.98 22.41
N ASP A 246 29.79 9.05 23.31
CA ASP A 246 30.31 7.67 23.30
C ASP A 246 30.13 6.99 21.93
N LYS A 247 31.13 6.23 21.47
CA LYS A 247 31.14 5.51 20.18
C LYS A 247 29.90 4.61 20.02
N ASN A 248 29.43 3.97 21.11
CA ASN A 248 28.21 3.15 21.07
C ASN A 248 26.95 3.99 20.85
N ARG A 249 26.84 5.15 21.53
CA ARG A 249 25.73 6.10 21.35
C ARG A 249 25.74 6.68 19.93
N GLN A 250 26.91 6.97 19.38
CA GLN A 250 27.07 7.46 18.00
C GLN A 250 26.58 6.45 16.96
N ARG A 251 26.85 5.15 17.14
CA ARG A 251 26.34 4.07 16.25
C ARG A 251 24.82 3.98 16.28
N ILE A 252 24.20 4.02 17.46
CA ILE A 252 22.75 3.97 17.63
C ILE A 252 22.07 5.19 16.97
N GLU A 253 22.65 6.38 17.13
CA GLU A 253 22.13 7.60 16.48
C GLU A 253 22.22 7.54 14.95
N MET A 254 23.30 6.99 14.40
CA MET A 254 23.42 6.77 12.94
C MET A 254 22.37 5.79 12.42
N GLN A 255 22.09 4.69 13.14
CA GLN A 255 21.05 3.73 12.75
C GLN A 255 19.65 4.36 12.81
N ASN A 256 19.33 5.08 13.88
CA ASN A 256 18.07 5.81 14.01
C ASN A 256 17.89 6.84 12.89
N ARG A 257 18.96 7.53 12.50
CA ARG A 257 18.92 8.48 11.36
C ARG A 257 18.54 7.80 10.05
N LYS A 258 19.10 6.62 9.75
CA LYS A 258 18.74 5.88 8.53
C LYS A 258 17.26 5.49 8.53
N VAL A 259 16.74 5.02 9.66
CA VAL A 259 15.31 4.68 9.80
C VAL A 259 14.43 5.93 9.65
N ILE A 260 14.81 7.06 10.24
CA ILE A 260 14.05 8.31 10.10
C ILE A 260 14.05 8.80 8.65
N ILE A 261 15.21 8.78 7.96
CA ILE A 261 15.30 9.16 6.54
C ILE A 261 14.39 8.26 5.69
N MET A 262 14.44 6.94 5.92
CA MET A 262 13.55 5.99 5.24
C MET A 262 12.08 6.38 5.42
N LEU A 263 11.66 6.71 6.65
CA LEU A 263 10.27 7.03 6.91
C LEU A 263 9.85 8.40 6.34
N ILE A 264 10.74 9.39 6.35
CA ILE A 264 10.52 10.66 5.64
C ILE A 264 10.33 10.37 4.14
N THR A 265 11.18 9.52 3.56
CA THR A 265 11.04 9.09 2.16
C THR A 265 9.69 8.40 1.90
N VAL A 266 9.26 7.47 2.76
CA VAL A 266 7.95 6.81 2.65
C VAL A 266 6.81 7.84 2.68
N VAL A 267 6.85 8.81 3.59
CA VAL A 267 5.81 9.85 3.72
C VAL A 267 5.80 10.79 2.52
N THR A 268 6.96 11.20 2.02
CA THR A 268 7.07 12.05 0.83
C THR A 268 6.52 11.33 -0.40
N ILE A 269 6.86 10.04 -0.57
CA ILE A 269 6.33 9.23 -1.67
C ILE A 269 4.81 9.06 -1.53
N PHE A 270 4.31 8.78 -0.33
CA PHE A 270 2.87 8.76 -0.08
C PHE A 270 2.19 10.08 -0.51
N ALA A 271 2.70 11.23 -0.06
CA ALA A 271 2.15 12.53 -0.44
C ALA A 271 2.15 12.74 -1.96
N LEU A 272 3.28 12.48 -2.62
CA LEU A 272 3.44 12.73 -4.06
C LEU A 272 2.67 11.74 -4.94
N CYS A 273 2.60 10.47 -4.57
CA CYS A 273 1.87 9.46 -5.34
C CYS A 273 0.36 9.61 -5.20
N TRP A 274 -0.13 10.08 -4.05
CA TRP A 274 -1.56 10.22 -3.79
C TRP A 274 -2.13 11.58 -4.19
N LEU A 275 -1.34 12.67 -4.13
CA LEU A 275 -1.80 14.02 -4.48
C LEU A 275 -2.52 14.10 -5.84
N PRO A 276 -2.00 13.51 -6.94
CA PRO A 276 -2.61 13.67 -8.25
C PRO A 276 -3.98 12.99 -8.34
N VAL A 277 -4.15 11.86 -7.66
CA VAL A 277 -5.43 11.15 -7.60
C VAL A 277 -6.43 11.90 -6.73
N GLN A 278 -5.99 12.43 -5.59
CA GLN A 278 -6.85 13.30 -4.78
C GLN A 278 -7.31 14.51 -5.59
N ALA A 279 -6.38 15.21 -6.26
CA ALA A 279 -6.71 16.35 -7.11
C ALA A 279 -7.70 15.95 -8.21
N THR A 280 -7.48 14.83 -8.91
CA THR A 280 -8.39 14.35 -9.96
C THR A 280 -9.80 14.06 -9.41
N HIS A 281 -9.90 13.41 -8.26
CA HIS A 281 -11.21 13.17 -7.62
C HIS A 281 -11.90 14.47 -7.23
N PHE A 282 -11.17 15.48 -6.72
CA PHE A 282 -11.75 16.80 -6.46
C PHE A 282 -12.22 17.50 -7.73
N LEU A 283 -11.41 17.49 -8.79
CA LEU A 283 -11.78 18.08 -10.08
C LEU A 283 -13.08 17.49 -10.62
N LEU A 284 -13.19 16.16 -10.60
CA LEU A 284 -14.38 15.42 -11.06
C LEU A 284 -15.59 15.65 -10.15
N THR A 285 -15.41 15.61 -8.83
CA THR A 285 -16.53 15.69 -7.87
C THR A 285 -17.11 17.10 -7.76
N PHE A 286 -16.29 18.13 -7.97
CA PHE A 286 -16.73 19.54 -7.90
C PHE A 286 -17.05 20.14 -9.28
N ASN A 287 -17.02 19.32 -10.35
CA ASN A 287 -17.24 19.77 -11.73
C ASN A 287 -16.39 21.00 -12.10
N LEU A 288 -15.12 21.00 -11.67
CA LEU A 288 -14.18 22.03 -12.08
C LEU A 288 -13.82 21.74 -13.54
N ASN A 289 -14.12 22.67 -14.46
CA ASN A 289 -13.94 22.53 -15.92
C ASN A 289 -12.45 22.51 -16.36
N ILE A 290 -11.63 21.72 -15.68
CA ILE A 290 -10.21 21.50 -15.96
C ILE A 290 -10.09 20.12 -16.62
N CYS A 291 -9.89 20.12 -17.93
CA CYS A 291 -9.83 18.89 -18.72
C CYS A 291 -8.42 18.27 -18.65
N LEU A 292 -8.25 17.22 -17.85
CA LEU A 292 -7.09 16.34 -17.93
C LEU A 292 -7.29 15.35 -19.09
N SER A 293 -6.23 15.04 -19.85
CA SER A 293 -6.33 14.02 -20.89
C SER A 293 -6.60 12.64 -20.26
N THR A 294 -7.32 11.75 -20.96
CA THR A 294 -7.56 10.37 -20.51
C THR A 294 -6.25 9.66 -20.17
N SER A 295 -5.22 9.85 -21.01
CA SER A 295 -3.90 9.26 -20.81
C SER A 295 -3.25 9.71 -19.51
N LEU A 296 -3.27 11.02 -19.25
CA LEU A 296 -2.71 11.59 -18.03
C LEU A 296 -3.47 11.07 -16.80
N THR A 297 -4.81 11.13 -16.83
CA THR A 297 -5.65 10.66 -15.72
C THR A 297 -5.38 9.20 -15.36
N LEU A 298 -5.39 8.31 -16.36
CA LEU A 298 -5.13 6.89 -16.14
C LEU A 298 -3.69 6.62 -15.65
N THR A 299 -2.73 7.39 -16.13
CA THR A 299 -1.32 7.29 -15.66
C THR A 299 -1.19 7.73 -14.20
N LEU A 300 -1.89 8.80 -13.79
CA LEU A 300 -1.89 9.25 -12.40
C LEU A 300 -2.50 8.21 -11.45
N PHE A 301 -3.54 7.49 -11.87
CA PHE A 301 -4.06 6.36 -11.10
C PHE A 301 -3.05 5.21 -10.98
N VAL A 302 -2.32 4.87 -12.04
CA VAL A 302 -1.24 3.86 -11.94
C VAL A 302 -0.17 4.28 -10.94
N VAL A 303 0.22 5.57 -10.94
CA VAL A 303 1.23 6.10 -10.01
C VAL A 303 0.77 5.99 -8.56
N SER A 304 -0.51 6.24 -8.23
CA SER A 304 -1.00 6.06 -6.86
C SER A 304 -0.95 4.60 -6.43
N HIS A 305 -1.33 3.68 -7.34
CA HIS A 305 -1.31 2.24 -7.06
C HIS A 305 0.11 1.66 -6.97
N ALA A 306 1.14 2.37 -7.40
CA ALA A 306 2.53 1.94 -7.23
C ALA A 306 3.02 2.04 -5.77
N TYR A 307 2.38 2.84 -4.92
CA TYR A 307 2.82 3.09 -3.55
C TYR A 307 3.03 1.80 -2.70
N PRO A 308 2.07 0.86 -2.63
CA PRO A 308 2.24 -0.41 -1.90
C PRO A 308 3.42 -1.25 -2.39
N ALA A 309 3.79 -1.15 -3.67
CA ALA A 309 4.92 -1.86 -4.27
C ALA A 309 6.28 -1.20 -3.97
N ILE A 310 6.29 0.11 -3.68
CA ILE A 310 7.50 0.86 -3.35
C ILE A 310 7.94 0.58 -1.90
N ASN A 311 6.99 0.42 -0.97
CA ASN A 311 7.25 0.18 0.45
C ASN A 311 8.26 -0.96 0.74
N PRO A 312 8.07 -2.21 0.26
CA PRO A 312 9.03 -3.30 0.50
C PRO A 312 10.42 -3.00 -0.07
N CYS A 313 10.51 -2.30 -1.21
CA CYS A 313 11.78 -1.87 -1.79
C CYS A 313 12.52 -0.90 -0.85
N LEU A 314 11.82 0.07 -0.26
CA LEU A 314 12.40 1.02 0.69
C LEU A 314 12.94 0.31 1.94
N TYR A 315 12.20 -0.66 2.48
CA TYR A 315 12.68 -1.44 3.63
C TYR A 315 13.96 -2.22 3.29
N LEU A 316 14.04 -2.86 2.12
CA LEU A 316 15.23 -3.58 1.69
C LEU A 316 16.44 -2.67 1.40
N ILE A 317 16.20 -1.44 0.96
CA ILE A 317 17.27 -0.46 0.68
C ILE A 317 17.81 0.14 1.97
N PHE A 318 16.94 0.64 2.84
CA PHE A 318 17.31 1.46 3.99
C PHE A 318 17.46 0.69 5.30
N ASN A 319 16.81 -0.47 5.46
CA ASN A 319 16.86 -1.25 6.69
C ASN A 319 17.87 -2.39 6.59
N GLU A 320 19.03 -2.20 7.22
CA GLU A 320 20.16 -3.13 7.17
C GLU A 320 19.81 -4.52 7.72
N ASN A 321 18.95 -4.59 8.74
CA ASN A 321 18.53 -5.85 9.34
C ASN A 321 17.66 -6.66 8.37
N PHE A 322 16.70 -6.01 7.70
CA PHE A 322 15.90 -6.67 6.66
C PHE A 322 16.75 -7.08 5.46
N ARG A 323 17.65 -6.22 5.00
CA ARG A 323 18.57 -6.53 3.90
C ARG A 323 19.47 -7.73 4.23
N GLY A 324 19.95 -7.81 5.47
CA GLY A 324 20.75 -8.92 5.98
C GLY A 324 19.97 -10.23 5.98
N ALA A 325 18.77 -10.24 6.57
CA ALA A 325 17.89 -11.40 6.62
C ALA A 325 17.48 -11.88 5.21
N PHE A 326 17.14 -10.96 4.32
CA PHE A 326 16.82 -11.26 2.93
C PHE A 326 18.01 -11.92 2.20
N ARG A 327 19.23 -11.35 2.36
CA ARG A 327 20.45 -11.92 1.76
C ARG A 327 20.78 -13.31 2.33
N HIS A 328 20.56 -13.52 3.63
CA HIS A 328 20.73 -14.84 4.25
C HIS A 328 19.77 -15.86 3.61
N GLN A 329 18.50 -15.51 3.44
CA GLN A 329 17.51 -16.37 2.82
C GLN A 329 17.83 -16.69 1.36
N LEU A 330 18.29 -15.71 0.57
CA LEU A 330 18.74 -15.95 -0.80
C LEU A 330 19.92 -16.92 -0.87
N ARG A 331 20.92 -16.76 0.01
CA ARG A 331 22.08 -17.66 0.08
C ARG A 331 21.69 -19.08 0.50
N LYS A 332 20.74 -19.24 1.45
CA LYS A 332 20.22 -20.54 1.86
C LYS A 332 19.45 -21.23 0.74
N SER A 333 18.61 -20.49 0.01
CA SER A 333 17.88 -21.00 -1.17
C SER A 333 18.85 -21.43 -2.28
N GLN A 334 19.90 -20.64 -2.54
CA GLN A 334 20.95 -21.00 -3.50
C GLN A 334 21.74 -22.25 -3.08
N ARG A 335 22.08 -22.40 -1.80
CA ARG A 335 22.75 -23.61 -1.28
C ARG A 335 21.85 -24.84 -1.38
N SER A 336 20.56 -24.72 -1.05
CA SER A 336 19.58 -25.80 -1.18
C SER A 336 19.40 -26.24 -2.64
N LYS A 337 19.33 -25.28 -3.58
CA LYS A 337 19.26 -25.58 -5.02
C LYS A 337 20.53 -26.28 -5.52
N ARG A 338 21.72 -25.83 -5.08
CA ARG A 338 22.99 -26.53 -5.41
C ARG A 338 23.01 -27.95 -4.87
N LEU A 339 22.61 -28.18 -3.61
CA LEU A 339 22.54 -29.52 -3.03
C LEU A 339 21.57 -30.44 -3.79
N SER A 340 20.39 -29.92 -4.18
CA SER A 340 19.40 -30.68 -4.96
C SER A 340 19.91 -31.05 -6.36
N VAL A 341 20.66 -30.16 -7.02
CA VAL A 341 21.27 -30.44 -8.34
C VAL A 341 22.42 -31.45 -8.21
N THR A 342 23.23 -31.39 -7.15
CA THR A 342 24.29 -32.38 -6.89
C THR A 342 23.70 -33.76 -6.59
N VAL A 343 22.59 -33.86 -5.85
CA VAL A 343 21.89 -35.14 -5.60
C VAL A 343 21.29 -35.70 -6.90
N SER A 344 20.66 -34.86 -7.73
CA SER A 344 20.08 -35.29 -9.01
C SER A 344 21.12 -35.71 -10.06
N ASN A 345 22.33 -35.13 -10.03
CA ASN A 345 23.44 -35.56 -10.90
C ASN A 345 24.24 -36.74 -10.32
N GLY A 346 24.15 -36.99 -9.01
CA GLY A 346 24.78 -38.12 -8.33
C GLY A 346 24.06 -39.45 -8.54
N THR A 347 22.79 -39.44 -8.93
CA THR A 347 21.99 -40.66 -9.17
C THR A 347 22.24 -41.33 -10.54
N HIS A 348 23.13 -40.77 -11.39
CA HIS A 348 23.49 -41.36 -12.69
C HIS A 348 24.91 -41.93 -12.76
N LYS A 349 25.68 -41.93 -11.67
CA LYS A 349 26.98 -42.61 -11.59
C LYS A 349 27.04 -43.52 -10.37
N SER A 350 26.87 -44.81 -10.65
CA SER A 350 27.43 -46.00 -10.00
C SER A 350 27.91 -45.88 -8.54
N GLY A 351 27.33 -46.73 -7.69
CA GLY A 351 28.07 -47.72 -6.88
C GLY A 351 29.25 -47.25 -6.03
N SER A 352 29.10 -47.46 -4.73
CA SER A 352 30.18 -47.58 -3.73
C SER A 352 30.86 -46.28 -3.31
N HIS A 353 30.37 -45.69 -2.21
CA HIS A 353 31.15 -45.51 -0.97
C HIS A 353 30.28 -44.77 0.06
N ALA A 354 29.78 -45.53 1.03
CA ALA A 354 29.07 -45.02 2.19
C ALA A 354 30.06 -44.55 3.26
N VAL A 355 30.50 -43.29 3.21
CA VAL A 355 31.09 -42.59 4.38
C VAL A 355 30.81 -41.09 4.21
N GLY A 356 29.87 -40.53 4.98
CA GLY A 356 29.63 -39.07 4.94
C GLY A 356 28.33 -38.57 5.59
N ALA A 357 27.37 -39.45 5.87
CA ALA A 357 26.09 -39.05 6.47
C ALA A 357 26.16 -38.74 7.98
N THR A 358 27.27 -39.07 8.65
CA THR A 358 27.39 -38.98 10.11
C THR A 358 27.89 -37.61 10.62
N GLU A 359 28.55 -36.80 9.80
CA GLU A 359 29.09 -35.49 10.22
C GLU A 359 28.01 -34.39 10.26
N CYS A 360 27.01 -34.48 9.36
CA CYS A 360 25.94 -33.46 9.24
C CYS A 360 24.94 -33.52 10.42
N HIS A 361 24.71 -34.72 10.99
CA HIS A 361 23.88 -34.87 12.18
C HIS A 361 24.57 -34.38 13.47
N ARG A 362 25.91 -34.42 13.55
CA ARG A 362 26.67 -33.88 14.70
C ARG A 362 26.63 -32.36 14.75
N LEU A 363 26.70 -31.67 13.61
CA LEU A 363 26.65 -30.21 13.56
C LEU A 363 25.26 -29.65 13.91
N LEU A 364 24.18 -30.36 13.58
CA LEU A 364 22.81 -29.98 13.96
C LEU A 364 22.46 -30.30 15.42
N ALA A 365 23.23 -31.16 16.09
CA ALA A 365 23.10 -31.42 17.53
C ALA A 365 23.84 -30.38 18.37
N LEU A 366 25.01 -29.92 17.92
CA LEU A 366 25.81 -28.88 18.60
C LEU A 366 25.14 -27.50 18.57
N ASP A 367 24.41 -27.16 17.50
CA ASP A 367 23.69 -25.89 17.38
C ASP A 367 22.46 -25.81 18.33
N ARG A 368 21.83 -26.97 18.61
CA ARG A 368 20.73 -27.10 19.59
C ARG A 368 21.19 -27.09 21.04
N TYR A 369 22.45 -27.46 21.32
CA TYR A 369 23.00 -27.40 22.67
C TYR A 369 23.40 -25.97 23.04
N LYS A 370 24.04 -25.22 22.12
CA LYS A 370 24.41 -23.81 22.34
C LYS A 370 23.23 -22.85 22.51
N THR A 371 22.08 -23.15 21.92
CA THR A 371 20.86 -22.35 22.11
C THR A 371 20.19 -22.55 23.47
N ARG A 372 20.56 -23.61 24.22
CA ARG A 372 19.97 -23.91 25.54
C ARG A 372 20.77 -23.32 26.72
N GLU A 373 22.08 -23.11 26.57
CA GLU A 373 22.92 -22.46 27.60
C GLU A 373 22.84 -20.93 27.60
N SER A 374 22.25 -20.32 26.56
CA SER A 374 22.09 -18.85 26.47
C SER A 374 20.78 -18.33 27.09
N ALA A 375 20.00 -19.19 27.74
CA ALA A 375 18.67 -18.90 28.27
C ALA A 375 18.51 -19.23 29.77
N VAL A 376 19.62 -19.30 30.51
CA VAL A 376 19.65 -19.35 31.99
C VAL A 376 20.26 -18.07 32.53
#